data_AF-A0A2Z5X1P3-F1
#
_entry.id   AF-A0A2Z5X1P3-F1
#
_cell.length_a   1.000
_cell.length_b   1.000
_cell.length_c   1.000
_cell.angle_alpha   90.00
_cell.angle_beta   90.00
_cell.angle_gamma   90.00
#
_symmetry.space_group_name_H-M   'P 1'
#
loop_
_entity.id
_entity.type
_entity.pdbx_description
1 polymer ?
#
loop_
_entity_poly.entity_id
_entity_poly.type
_entity_poly.pdbx_seq_one_letter_code
_entity_poly.pdbx_strand_id
1 'polypeptide(L)'
;MFDLFLSTAISTTHTQIVAQAQIVAQAQAPTVYLPISTKQSPRQNCVTYTATNTTGRTVRNVSVNLRDSKGEIRKSFLTSSLAAGETETFDLCDNSFVNVEAKQ
;
A
#
# COMPACT_ATOMS: atom_id res chain seq x y z
N MET A 1 28.83 17.38 69.35
CA MET A 1 29.61 17.75 68.16
C MET A 1 29.36 16.68 67.13
N PHE A 2 29.00 17.09 65.91
CA PHE A 2 28.86 16.34 64.66
C PHE A 2 29.59 14.97 64.66
N ASP A 3 29.06 13.89 64.10
CA ASP A 3 28.37 13.76 62.81
C ASP A 3 27.84 12.31 62.70
N LEU A 4 27.30 11.97 61.53
CA LEU A 4 27.03 10.62 61.00
C LEU A 4 25.68 9.99 61.35
N PHE A 5 24.92 9.41 60.43
CA PHE A 5 24.78 9.48 58.97
C PHE A 5 23.72 8.40 58.65
N LEU A 6 23.04 8.57 57.52
CA LEU A 6 22.37 7.55 56.72
C LEU A 6 20.95 7.04 57.12
N SER A 7 19.98 7.59 56.39
CA SER A 7 19.13 6.87 55.42
C SER A 7 18.13 5.83 55.94
N THR A 8 16.85 6.20 55.92
CA THR A 8 15.77 5.34 55.40
C THR A 8 14.85 6.15 54.51
N ALA A 9 15.00 5.96 53.19
CA ALA A 9 13.99 6.37 52.23
C ALA A 9 12.83 5.37 52.31
N ILE A 10 11.63 5.83 52.70
CA ILE A 10 10.39 5.07 52.53
C ILE A 10 9.40 5.95 51.78
N SER A 11 9.30 5.60 50.50
CA SER A 11 8.18 5.73 49.57
C SER A 11 6.88 6.37 50.09
N THR A 12 6.42 7.42 49.42
CA THR A 12 4.99 7.62 49.13
C THR A 12 4.81 8.63 47.97
N THR A 13 4.69 8.05 46.77
CA THR A 13 3.68 8.38 45.75
C THR A 13 3.21 9.84 45.63
N HIS A 14 3.71 10.55 44.61
CA HIS A 14 2.89 11.27 43.63
C HIS A 14 3.77 11.71 42.45
N THR A 15 4.30 10.75 41.69
CA THR A 15 4.77 11.05 40.34
C THR A 15 3.64 10.66 39.40
N GLN A 16 2.92 11.68 38.92
CA GLN A 16 2.11 11.57 37.72
C GLN A 16 3.02 11.03 36.62
N ILE A 17 2.87 9.73 36.34
CA ILE A 17 3.39 9.14 35.12
C ILE A 17 2.50 9.74 34.03
N VAL A 18 2.96 10.85 33.45
CA VAL A 18 2.52 11.26 32.12
C VAL A 18 3.03 10.15 31.22
N ALA A 19 2.21 9.11 31.07
CA ALA A 19 2.39 8.12 30.03
C ALA A 19 2.28 8.89 28.71
N GLN A 20 3.44 9.30 28.21
CA GLN A 20 3.58 9.70 26.82
C GLN A 20 3.31 8.43 26.04
N ALA A 21 2.03 8.17 25.76
CA ALA A 21 1.62 7.24 24.73
C ALA A 21 2.24 7.78 23.45
N GLN A 22 3.45 7.32 23.15
CA GLN A 22 4.05 7.46 21.84
C GLN A 22 3.12 6.70 20.91
N ILE A 23 2.16 7.42 20.35
CA ILE A 23 1.39 6.98 19.20
C ILE A 23 2.44 6.87 18.10
N VAL A 24 3.03 5.68 17.97
CA VAL A 24 3.77 5.32 16.77
C VAL A 24 2.71 5.22 15.68
N ALA A 25 2.38 6.36 15.08
CA ALA A 25 1.61 6.41 13.87
C ALA A 25 2.45 5.66 12.83
N GLN A 26 2.16 4.38 12.65
CA GLN A 26 2.70 3.59 11.56
C GLN A 26 2.20 4.26 10.29
N ALA A 27 3.02 5.16 9.72
CA ALA A 27 2.74 5.78 8.44
C ALA A 27 2.73 4.65 7.42
N GLN A 28 1.54 4.15 7.10
CA GLN A 28 1.33 3.23 6.00
C GLN A 28 1.88 3.93 4.76
N ALA A 29 2.79 3.26 4.05
CA ALA A 29 3.32 3.81 2.80
C ALA A 29 2.12 4.14 1.89
N PRO A 30 2.10 5.32 1.24
CA PRO A 30 0.98 5.70 0.39
C PRO A 30 0.83 4.69 -0.74
N THR A 31 -0.39 4.16 -0.91
CA THR A 31 -0.75 3.30 -2.05
C THR A 31 -0.47 4.05 -3.33
N VAL A 32 0.33 3.46 -4.21
CA VAL A 32 0.65 4.05 -5.52
C VAL A 32 -0.28 3.45 -6.55
N TYR A 33 -1.16 4.25 -7.14
CA TYR A 33 -1.99 3.83 -8.27
C TYR A 33 -1.26 4.12 -9.57
N LEU A 34 -1.19 3.12 -10.45
CA LEU A 34 -0.64 3.26 -11.78
C LEU A 34 -1.77 3.59 -12.77
N PRO A 35 -1.59 4.59 -13.65
CA PRO A 35 -2.54 4.83 -14.73
C PRO A 35 -2.64 3.61 -15.65
N ILE A 36 -3.86 3.34 -16.10
CA ILE A 36 -4.16 2.27 -17.05
C ILE A 36 -4.76 2.89 -18.30
N SER A 37 -4.25 2.46 -19.45
CA SER A 37 -4.82 2.75 -20.77
C SER A 37 -5.35 1.47 -21.40
N THR A 38 -6.31 1.61 -22.32
CA THR A 38 -6.91 0.48 -23.03
C THR A 38 -6.77 0.67 -24.54
N LYS A 39 -6.62 -0.46 -25.25
CA LYS A 39 -6.71 -0.52 -26.71
C LYS A 39 -7.46 -1.79 -27.12
N GLN A 40 -8.06 -1.77 -28.30
CA GLN A 40 -8.65 -2.97 -28.88
C GLN A 40 -7.53 -4.01 -29.08
N SER A 41 -7.71 -5.22 -28.52
CA SER A 41 -6.75 -6.31 -28.72
C SER A 41 -6.86 -6.84 -30.15
N PRO A 42 -5.76 -7.33 -30.75
CA PRO A 42 -5.83 -8.11 -31.98
C PRO A 42 -6.60 -9.43 -31.82
N ARG A 43 -6.80 -9.89 -30.58
CA ARG A 43 -7.64 -11.05 -30.27
C ARG A 43 -9.11 -10.63 -30.26
N GLN A 44 -9.96 -11.43 -30.90
CA GLN A 44 -11.40 -11.18 -30.92
C GLN A 44 -11.98 -11.14 -29.51
N ASN A 45 -12.86 -10.17 -29.26
CA ASN A 45 -13.57 -9.97 -27.98
C ASN A 45 -12.65 -9.72 -26.77
N CYS A 46 -11.42 -9.27 -26.99
CA CYS A 46 -10.50 -8.91 -25.92
C CYS A 46 -10.16 -7.41 -25.96
N VAL A 47 -9.85 -6.85 -24.79
CA VAL A 47 -9.30 -5.51 -24.63
C VAL A 47 -7.91 -5.63 -24.01
N THR A 48 -6.93 -4.98 -24.61
CA THR A 48 -5.58 -4.88 -24.04
C THR A 48 -5.55 -3.74 -23.04
N TYR A 49 -5.09 -4.03 -21.82
CA TYR A 49 -4.85 -3.08 -20.76
C TYR A 49 -3.36 -2.87 -20.58
N THR A 50 -2.93 -1.62 -20.47
CA THR A 50 -1.53 -1.26 -20.22
C THR A 50 -1.46 -0.37 -18.99
N ALA A 51 -0.87 -0.90 -17.92
CA ALA A 51 -0.53 -0.15 -16.72
C ALA A 51 0.86 0.47 -16.89
N THR A 52 0.99 1.77 -16.64
CA THR A 52 2.27 2.49 -16.81
C THR A 52 2.75 3.02 -15.48
N ASN A 53 4.01 2.77 -15.13
CA ASN A 53 4.62 3.43 -13.99
C ASN A 53 5.04 4.86 -14.38
N THR A 54 4.14 5.82 -14.17
CA THR A 54 4.42 7.24 -14.39
C THR A 54 5.09 7.91 -13.19
N THR A 55 5.45 7.15 -12.15
CA THR A 55 6.21 7.69 -11.02
C THR A 55 7.68 7.82 -11.39
N GLY A 56 8.40 8.73 -10.73
CA GLY A 56 9.86 8.89 -10.90
C GLY A 56 10.71 7.81 -10.23
N ARG A 57 10.12 6.69 -9.78
CA ARG A 57 10.81 5.63 -9.05
C ARG A 57 10.30 4.24 -9.45
N THR A 58 11.04 3.19 -9.10
CA THR A 58 10.55 1.81 -9.23
C THR A 58 9.41 1.56 -8.25
N VAL A 59 8.29 1.05 -8.76
CA VAL A 59 7.15 0.58 -7.97
C VAL A 59 7.22 -0.95 -7.90
N ARG A 60 7.28 -1.48 -6.68
CA ARG A 60 7.43 -2.92 -6.42
C ARG A 60 6.11 -3.54 -5.98
N ASN A 61 5.95 -4.85 -6.17
CA ASN A 61 4.76 -5.61 -5.72
C ASN A 61 3.44 -5.02 -6.26
N VAL A 62 3.43 -4.60 -7.52
CA VAL A 62 2.22 -4.05 -8.14
C VAL A 62 1.20 -5.17 -8.24
N SER A 63 -0.01 -4.93 -7.79
CA SER A 63 -1.16 -5.80 -7.94
C SER A 63 -2.12 -5.20 -8.96
N VAL A 64 -2.55 -6.03 -9.90
CA VAL A 64 -3.65 -5.71 -10.81
C VAL A 64 -4.91 -6.39 -10.30
N ASN A 65 -5.95 -5.61 -10.05
CA ASN A 65 -7.25 -6.10 -9.60
C ASN A 65 -8.30 -5.86 -10.68
N LEU A 66 -9.08 -6.89 -10.96
CA LEU A 66 -10.22 -6.85 -11.87
C LEU A 66 -11.50 -6.88 -11.04
N ARG A 67 -12.35 -5.87 -11.22
CA ARG A 67 -13.61 -5.71 -10.49
C ARG A 67 -14.81 -5.94 -11.38
N ASP A 68 -15.83 -6.59 -10.82
CA ASP A 68 -17.14 -6.72 -11.47
C ASP A 68 -17.98 -5.45 -11.32
N SER A 69 -19.19 -5.47 -11.88
CA SER A 69 -20.15 -4.36 -11.84
C SER A 69 -20.63 -3.99 -10.43
N LYS A 70 -20.40 -4.86 -9.43
CA LYS A 70 -20.70 -4.59 -8.01
C LYS A 70 -19.51 -3.94 -7.30
N GLY A 71 -18.37 -3.78 -7.99
CA GLY A 71 -17.13 -3.26 -7.43
C GLY A 71 -16.31 -4.31 -6.67
N GLU A 72 -16.72 -5.59 -6.70
CA GLU A 72 -16.00 -6.66 -6.00
C GLU A 72 -14.76 -7.08 -6.80
N ILE A 73 -13.61 -7.23 -6.13
CA ILE A 73 -12.42 -7.80 -6.77
C ILE A 73 -12.68 -9.29 -7.00
N ARG A 74 -12.86 -9.67 -8.27
CA ARG A 74 -13.10 -11.04 -8.70
C ARG A 74 -11.81 -11.76 -9.06
N LYS A 75 -10.79 -11.01 -9.49
CA LYS A 75 -9.47 -11.53 -9.81
C LYS A 75 -8.40 -10.52 -9.42
N SER A 76 -7.30 -11.02 -8.86
CA SER A 76 -6.11 -10.23 -8.59
C SER A 76 -4.89 -11.02 -9.03
N PHE A 77 -3.91 -10.33 -9.59
CA PHE A 77 -2.60 -10.92 -9.86
C PHE A 77 -1.50 -9.92 -9.53
N LEU A 78 -0.38 -10.45 -9.03
CA LEU A 78 0.81 -9.67 -8.76
C LEU A 78 1.64 -9.57 -10.04
N THR A 79 1.95 -8.35 -10.43
CA THR A 79 3.02 -8.04 -11.36
C THR A 79 4.31 -7.87 -10.57
N SER A 80 5.43 -7.98 -11.27
CA SER A 80 6.75 -7.75 -10.68
C SER A 80 6.97 -6.25 -10.39
N SER A 81 8.23 -5.83 -10.21
CA SER A 81 8.53 -4.42 -10.04
C SER A 81 8.55 -3.71 -11.40
N LEU A 82 7.83 -2.59 -11.52
CA LEU A 82 7.89 -1.72 -12.70
C LEU A 82 8.87 -0.58 -12.42
N ALA A 83 9.92 -0.44 -13.24
CA ALA A 83 10.79 0.73 -13.18
C ALA A 83 10.05 1.99 -13.66
N ALA A 84 10.63 3.18 -13.42
CA ALA A 84 10.03 4.43 -13.85
C ALA A 84 9.91 4.45 -15.39
N GLY A 85 8.72 4.75 -15.91
CA GLY A 85 8.39 4.74 -17.34
C GLY A 85 8.03 3.38 -17.92
N GLU A 86 8.27 2.28 -17.20
CA GLU A 86 7.96 0.92 -17.68
C GLU A 86 6.46 0.63 -17.65
N THR A 87 6.06 -0.36 -18.44
CA THR A 87 4.66 -0.77 -18.59
C THR A 87 4.46 -2.26 -18.41
N GLU A 88 3.33 -2.64 -17.83
CA GLU A 88 2.81 -4.01 -17.83
C GLU A 88 1.59 -4.06 -18.73
N THR A 89 1.51 -5.06 -19.61
CA THR A 89 0.40 -5.19 -20.58
C THR A 89 -0.21 -6.58 -20.52
N PHE A 90 -1.53 -6.65 -20.52
CA PHE A 90 -2.27 -7.91 -20.56
C PHE A 90 -3.60 -7.76 -21.29
N ASP A 91 -4.08 -8.88 -21.86
CA ASP A 91 -5.37 -8.93 -22.54
C ASP A 91 -6.44 -9.49 -21.59
N LEU A 92 -7.60 -8.85 -21.59
CA LEU A 92 -8.80 -9.33 -20.91
C LEU A 92 -9.89 -9.61 -21.94
N CYS A 93 -10.28 -10.87 -22.06
CA CYS A 93 -11.32 -11.36 -22.98
C CYS A 93 -12.67 -11.62 -22.29
N ASP A 94 -12.73 -11.31 -21.00
CA ASP A 94 -13.90 -11.54 -20.16
C ASP A 94 -14.60 -10.21 -19.94
N ASN A 95 -15.86 -10.13 -20.40
CA ASN A 95 -16.69 -8.94 -20.35
C ASN A 95 -17.46 -8.78 -19.02
N SER A 96 -17.28 -9.70 -18.06
CA SER A 96 -17.89 -9.59 -16.73
C SER A 96 -17.22 -8.54 -15.83
N PHE A 97 -15.98 -8.14 -16.16
CA PHE A 97 -15.26 -7.09 -15.45
C PHE A 97 -15.55 -5.72 -16.05
N VAL A 98 -15.77 -4.72 -15.19
CA VAL A 98 -16.06 -3.35 -15.62
C VAL A 98 -14.96 -2.36 -15.23
N ASN A 99 -14.05 -2.76 -14.35
CA ASN A 99 -12.98 -1.90 -13.86
C ASN A 99 -11.71 -2.71 -13.61
N VAL A 100 -10.57 -2.09 -13.96
CA VAL A 100 -9.24 -2.63 -13.77
C VAL A 100 -8.42 -1.56 -13.05
N GLU A 101 -7.80 -1.93 -11.93
CA GLU A 101 -6.89 -1.08 -11.18
C GLU A 101 -5.52 -1.75 -11.08
N ALA A 102 -4.44 -0.96 -11.12
CA ALA A 102 -3.08 -1.41 -10.86
C ALA A 102 -2.49 -0.55 -9.74
N LYS A 103 -2.02 -1.19 -8.66
CA LYS A 103 -1.51 -0.46 -7.48
C LYS A 103 -0.43 -1.21 -6.69
N GLN A 104 0.41 -0.48 -5.96
CA GLN A 104 1.30 -1.01 -4.92
C GLN A 104 0.67 -0.91 -3.55
#